data_AF-A0A7C1R9J3-F1
#
_entry.id   AF-A0A7C1R9J3-F1
#
_cell.length_a   1.000
_cell.length_b   1.000
_cell.length_c   1.000
_cell.angle_alpha   90.00
_cell.angle_beta   90.00
_cell.angle_gamma   90.00
#
_symmetry.space_group_name_H-M   'P 1'
#
loop_
_entity.id
_entity.type
_entity.pdbx_description
1 polymer ?
#
loop_
_entity_poly.entity_id
_entity_poly.type
_entity_poly.pdbx_seq_one_letter_code
_entity_poly.pdbx_strand_id
1 'polypeptide(L)'
;MNKKFLLPILMVLGIGLVVAVTYYAIFSASFTVNAAITTSDNLVQELGSTFDGEVIEGSGITITNNAPSERTIGFETDNGECDIETSYATILELNKKDSVWDIIPNTTIVLSYTFVGDNFYYKVDTDLTDYVIVYYPDLDGNPGSWNIVNAELVGDANTEWTLSESIEILPVETDWNDAAKLWLIPSADWGNQSWNPSAWYFENNLVTYGEDVTILGDSDLVITPLYKVGAYVNGTCTVTTTVA
;
A
#
# COMPACT_ATOMS: atom_id res chain seq x y z
N MET A 1 -86.97 -12.53 -8.79
CA MET A 1 -85.79 -13.24 -8.24
C MET A 1 -85.89 -13.30 -6.72
N ASN A 2 -85.69 -14.50 -6.15
CA ASN A 2 -85.96 -14.86 -4.76
C ASN A 2 -85.00 -14.20 -3.75
N LYS A 3 -85.54 -13.53 -2.72
CA LYS A 3 -84.80 -13.00 -1.55
C LYS A 3 -84.11 -14.08 -0.68
N LYS A 4 -84.24 -15.37 -1.04
CA LYS A 4 -83.66 -16.51 -0.30
C LYS A 4 -82.18 -16.80 -0.63
N PHE A 5 -81.59 -16.14 -1.63
CA PHE A 5 -80.19 -16.35 -2.02
C PHE A 5 -79.21 -15.27 -1.54
N LEU A 6 -79.68 -14.17 -0.93
CA LEU A 6 -78.79 -13.07 -0.52
C LEU A 6 -78.05 -13.32 0.81
N LEU A 7 -78.64 -14.09 1.73
CA LEU A 7 -78.08 -14.33 3.06
C LEU A 7 -76.80 -15.22 3.07
N PRO A 8 -76.71 -16.34 2.32
CA PRO A 8 -75.50 -17.16 2.34
C PRO A 8 -74.32 -16.48 1.60
N ILE A 9 -74.59 -15.63 0.62
CA ILE A 9 -73.56 -14.88 -0.13
C ILE A 9 -72.91 -13.81 0.75
N LEU A 10 -73.67 -13.15 1.64
CA LEU A 10 -73.14 -12.17 2.59
C LEU A 10 -72.29 -12.80 3.70
N MET A 11 -72.59 -14.03 4.15
CA MET A 11 -71.71 -14.75 5.09
C MET A 11 -70.40 -15.20 4.44
N VAL A 12 -70.42 -15.63 3.17
CA VAL A 12 -69.19 -16.00 2.43
C VAL A 12 -68.32 -14.77 2.13
N LEU A 13 -68.93 -13.62 1.83
CA LEU A 13 -68.21 -12.35 1.71
C LEU A 13 -67.68 -11.82 3.06
N GLY A 14 -68.40 -12.05 4.16
CA GLY A 14 -67.95 -11.69 5.52
C GLY A 14 -66.76 -12.51 6.01
N ILE A 15 -66.71 -13.81 5.68
CA ILE A 15 -65.56 -14.67 5.99
C ILE A 15 -64.36 -14.31 5.07
N GLY A 16 -64.61 -13.97 3.80
CA GLY A 16 -63.58 -13.45 2.89
C GLY A 16 -62.96 -12.12 3.34
N LEU A 17 -63.73 -11.25 4.01
CA LEU A 17 -63.25 -9.96 4.50
C LEU A 17 -62.39 -10.10 5.78
N VAL A 18 -62.65 -11.09 6.63
CA VAL A 18 -61.86 -11.32 7.86
C VAL A 18 -60.54 -12.02 7.54
N VAL A 19 -60.44 -12.76 6.43
CA VAL A 19 -59.18 -13.39 5.98
C VAL A 19 -58.33 -12.45 5.14
N ALA A 20 -58.82 -11.25 4.77
CA ALA A 20 -57.99 -10.21 4.14
C ALA A 20 -57.33 -9.25 5.17
N VAL A 21 -57.51 -9.49 6.47
CA VAL A 21 -56.79 -8.81 7.55
C VAL A 21 -55.65 -9.69 8.09
N THR A 22 -55.29 -10.76 7.39
CA THR A 22 -54.11 -11.54 7.71
C THR A 22 -52.88 -10.85 7.13
N TYR A 23 -52.22 -10.08 8.00
CA TYR A 23 -50.80 -9.79 7.94
C TYR A 23 -50.27 -9.46 6.53
N TYR A 24 -50.32 -8.18 6.15
CA TYR A 24 -49.16 -7.64 5.46
C TYR A 24 -48.00 -7.72 6.46
N ALA A 25 -47.36 -8.88 6.53
CA ALA A 25 -45.98 -8.92 6.97
C ALA A 25 -45.23 -8.11 5.92
N ILE A 26 -45.10 -6.81 6.18
CA ILE A 26 -44.07 -6.00 5.56
C ILE A 26 -42.78 -6.63 6.10
N PHE A 27 -42.30 -7.66 5.41
CA PHE A 27 -40.96 -8.17 5.63
C PHE A 27 -40.03 -7.07 5.15
N SER A 28 -39.67 -6.18 6.07
CA SER A 28 -38.50 -5.34 5.90
C SER A 28 -37.29 -6.22 6.19
N ALA A 29 -36.70 -6.79 5.14
CA ALA A 29 -35.36 -7.34 5.25
C ALA A 29 -34.39 -6.16 5.15
N SER A 30 -33.85 -5.74 6.29
CA SER A 30 -32.65 -4.91 6.32
C SER A 30 -31.46 -5.83 6.10
N PHE A 31 -30.76 -5.68 4.99
CA PHE A 31 -29.40 -6.21 4.85
C PHE A 31 -28.45 -5.05 5.12
N THR A 32 -27.42 -5.30 5.93
CA THR A 32 -26.31 -4.36 6.08
C THR A 32 -25.34 -4.64 4.96
N VAL A 33 -25.14 -3.67 4.06
CA VAL A 33 -24.01 -3.70 3.13
C VAL A 33 -22.83 -3.10 3.89
N ASN A 34 -21.90 -3.93 4.33
CA ASN A 34 -20.61 -3.43 4.79
C ASN A 34 -19.84 -2.97 3.55
N ALA A 35 -19.21 -1.80 3.64
CA ALA A 35 -18.30 -1.36 2.59
C ALA A 35 -17.16 -2.38 2.46
N ALA A 36 -16.83 -2.76 1.23
CA ALA A 36 -15.75 -3.71 0.98
C ALA A 36 -14.41 -3.16 1.50
N ILE A 37 -14.19 -1.86 1.33
CA ILE A 37 -13.06 -1.13 1.89
C ILE A 37 -13.56 -0.16 2.95
N THR A 38 -12.90 -0.14 4.09
CA THR A 38 -13.09 0.88 5.12
C THR A 38 -11.74 1.46 5.50
N THR A 39 -11.69 2.77 5.73
CA THR A 39 -10.51 3.44 6.25
C THR A 39 -10.73 3.84 7.70
N SER A 40 -9.73 3.66 8.54
CA SER A 40 -9.67 4.29 9.85
C SER A 40 -8.47 5.23 9.92
N ASP A 41 -8.66 6.33 10.66
CA ASP A 41 -7.66 7.38 10.93
C ASP A 41 -7.33 8.36 9.78
N ASN A 42 -6.83 9.53 10.22
CA ASN A 42 -6.26 10.70 9.54
C ASN A 42 -6.21 10.75 7.99
N LEU A 43 -7.36 10.71 7.34
CA LEU A 43 -7.47 11.11 5.92
C LEU A 43 -7.15 12.59 5.69
N VAL A 44 -7.22 13.42 6.74
CA VAL A 44 -6.83 14.83 6.71
C VAL A 44 -5.55 15.00 7.52
N GLN A 45 -4.52 15.54 6.88
CA GLN A 45 -3.16 15.62 7.43
C GLN A 45 -2.73 17.09 7.46
N GLU A 46 -2.54 17.63 8.67
CA GLU A 46 -2.04 18.98 8.88
C GLU A 46 -0.51 18.93 8.94
N LEU A 47 0.16 19.45 7.91
CA LEU A 47 1.62 19.39 7.78
C LEU A 47 2.34 20.43 8.65
N GLY A 48 1.60 21.30 9.35
CA GLY A 48 2.18 22.37 10.14
C GLY A 48 2.88 23.40 9.25
N SER A 49 3.91 24.07 9.79
CA SER A 49 4.71 25.03 9.01
C SER A 49 5.66 24.28 8.09
N THR A 50 5.48 24.48 6.78
CA THR A 50 6.24 23.80 5.73
C THR A 50 7.26 24.74 5.08
N PHE A 51 8.38 24.18 4.64
CA PHE A 51 9.43 24.89 3.91
C PHE A 51 9.67 24.29 2.52
N ASP A 52 10.17 25.12 1.60
CA ASP A 52 10.53 24.73 0.24
C ASP A 52 11.45 23.48 0.22
N GLY A 53 11.02 22.45 -0.51
CA GLY A 53 11.76 21.20 -0.71
C GLY A 53 11.75 20.25 0.49
N GLU A 54 11.04 20.59 1.56
CA GLU A 54 10.90 19.74 2.73
C GLU A 54 10.14 18.46 2.40
N VAL A 55 10.56 17.35 3.00
CA VAL A 55 9.89 16.06 2.92
C VAL A 55 9.35 15.71 4.30
N ILE A 56 8.05 15.45 4.38
CA ILE A 56 7.32 15.27 5.63
C ILE A 56 6.65 13.90 5.61
N GLU A 57 6.99 13.05 6.59
CA GLU A 57 6.28 11.80 6.86
C GLU A 57 4.93 12.10 7.50
N GLY A 58 3.85 11.64 6.87
CA GLY A 58 2.50 11.75 7.42
C GLY A 58 2.19 10.67 8.45
N SER A 59 1.03 10.82 9.10
CA SER A 59 0.50 9.75 9.96
C SER A 59 -0.03 8.61 9.11
N GLY A 60 0.16 7.37 9.56
CA GLY A 60 -0.37 6.18 8.87
C GLY A 60 -1.89 6.21 8.71
N ILE A 61 -2.35 5.78 7.53
CA ILE A 61 -3.75 5.56 7.18
C ILE A 61 -4.00 4.06 7.22
N THR A 62 -4.96 3.61 8.01
CA THR A 62 -5.32 2.18 8.07
C THR A 62 -6.43 1.90 7.08
N ILE A 63 -6.23 0.91 6.23
CA ILE A 63 -7.18 0.45 5.22
C ILE A 63 -7.51 -1.00 5.51
N THR A 64 -8.80 -1.29 5.66
CA THR A 64 -9.32 -2.63 5.91
C THR A 64 -10.07 -3.11 4.69
N ASN A 65 -9.69 -4.29 4.19
CA ASN A 65 -10.44 -5.00 3.17
C ASN A 65 -11.34 -6.05 3.83
N ASN A 66 -12.62 -5.72 3.97
CA ASN A 66 -13.66 -6.59 4.52
C ASN A 66 -14.19 -7.61 3.50
N ALA A 67 -13.64 -7.64 2.28
CA ALA A 67 -14.00 -8.62 1.27
C ALA A 67 -13.05 -9.83 1.33
N PRO A 68 -13.52 -11.04 0.99
CA PRO A 68 -12.70 -12.25 0.99
C PRO A 68 -11.70 -12.32 -0.17
N SER A 69 -11.72 -11.35 -1.09
CA SER A 69 -10.84 -11.28 -2.25
C SER A 69 -9.92 -10.07 -2.13
N GLU A 70 -8.73 -10.17 -2.74
CA GLU A 70 -7.82 -9.03 -2.86
C GLU A 70 -8.47 -7.84 -3.58
N ARG A 71 -7.94 -6.65 -3.27
CA ARG A 71 -8.35 -5.37 -3.86
C ARG A 71 -7.12 -4.54 -4.18
N THR A 72 -7.16 -3.86 -5.30
CA THR A 72 -6.27 -2.75 -5.62
C THR A 72 -6.92 -1.47 -5.11
N ILE A 73 -6.15 -0.67 -4.40
CA ILE A 73 -6.59 0.57 -3.78
C ILE A 73 -5.98 1.74 -4.53
N GLY A 74 -6.85 2.67 -4.93
CA GLY A 74 -6.45 3.96 -5.48
C GLY A 74 -6.44 5.05 -4.41
N PHE A 75 -5.55 6.01 -4.59
CA PHE A 75 -5.48 7.20 -3.75
C PHE A 75 -5.72 8.44 -4.59
N GLU A 76 -6.54 9.36 -4.10
CA GLU A 76 -6.66 10.69 -4.64
C GLU A 76 -6.34 11.69 -3.53
N THR A 77 -5.49 12.67 -3.84
CA THR A 77 -5.05 13.66 -2.87
C THR A 77 -5.48 15.07 -3.29
N ASP A 78 -6.11 15.79 -2.38
CA ASP A 78 -6.38 17.23 -2.50
C ASP A 78 -5.47 18.03 -1.57
N ASN A 79 -4.58 18.82 -2.16
CA ASN A 79 -3.59 19.65 -1.47
C ASN A 79 -4.04 21.12 -1.36
N GLY A 80 -5.27 21.43 -1.79
CA GLY A 80 -5.83 22.77 -1.77
C GLY A 80 -5.04 23.75 -2.65
N GLU A 81 -4.51 24.80 -2.04
CA GLU A 81 -3.65 25.80 -2.71
C GLU A 81 -2.14 25.53 -2.51
N CYS A 82 -1.77 24.51 -1.74
CA CYS A 82 -0.36 24.15 -1.55
C CYS A 82 0.13 23.27 -2.69
N ASP A 83 1.30 23.60 -3.23
CA ASP A 83 2.02 22.74 -4.16
C ASP A 83 2.71 21.63 -3.36
N ILE A 84 2.06 20.46 -3.27
CA ILE A 84 2.55 19.28 -2.54
C ILE A 84 2.51 18.10 -3.51
N GLU A 85 3.62 17.38 -3.64
CA GLU A 85 3.64 16.05 -4.24
C GLU A 85 3.39 15.03 -3.13
N THR A 86 2.46 14.11 -3.36
CA THR A 86 2.08 13.08 -2.37
C THR A 86 2.37 11.71 -2.94
N SER A 87 2.92 10.84 -2.11
CA SER A 87 3.02 9.43 -2.43
C SER A 87 2.79 8.59 -1.18
N TYR A 88 2.52 7.31 -1.39
CA TYR A 88 2.13 6.39 -0.34
C TYR A 88 3.19 5.31 -0.18
N ALA A 89 3.73 5.19 1.02
CA ALA A 89 4.77 4.22 1.32
C ALA A 89 4.23 2.81 1.24
N THR A 90 5.02 1.96 0.62
CA THR A 90 4.84 0.51 0.59
C THR A 90 6.01 -0.16 1.28
N ILE A 91 5.84 -1.44 1.62
CA ILE A 91 6.79 -2.21 2.40
C ILE A 91 7.42 -3.29 1.52
N LEU A 92 8.74 -3.40 1.63
CA LEU A 92 9.54 -4.51 1.12
C LEU A 92 10.09 -5.32 2.29
N GLU A 93 9.75 -6.61 2.34
CA GLU A 93 10.35 -7.54 3.27
C GLU A 93 11.66 -8.11 2.72
N LEU A 94 12.76 -7.84 3.41
CA LEU A 94 14.09 -8.33 3.10
C LEU A 94 14.48 -9.44 4.08
N ASN A 95 14.99 -10.56 3.59
CA ASN A 95 15.28 -11.73 4.41
C ASN A 95 16.64 -12.33 4.09
N LYS A 96 17.25 -12.99 5.08
CA LYS A 96 18.42 -13.83 4.80
C LYS A 96 17.97 -15.12 4.13
N LYS A 97 18.82 -15.62 3.23
CA LYS A 97 18.60 -16.87 2.51
C LYS A 97 19.70 -17.87 2.84
N ASP A 98 19.35 -19.15 2.91
CA ASP A 98 20.31 -20.23 3.17
C ASP A 98 21.05 -20.64 1.89
N SER A 99 21.85 -21.70 1.96
CA SER A 99 22.64 -22.17 0.81
C SER A 99 21.81 -22.75 -0.34
N VAL A 100 20.52 -23.01 -0.13
CA VAL A 100 19.58 -23.47 -1.16
C VAL A 100 18.58 -22.37 -1.56
N TRP A 101 18.80 -21.13 -1.11
CA TRP A 101 17.97 -19.96 -1.37
C TRP A 101 16.61 -19.94 -0.66
N ASP A 102 16.44 -20.76 0.38
CA ASP A 102 15.24 -20.71 1.23
C ASP A 102 15.36 -19.60 2.28
N ILE A 103 14.23 -18.98 2.62
CA ILE A 103 14.16 -17.92 3.65
C ILE A 103 14.54 -18.50 5.01
N ILE A 104 15.50 -17.85 5.68
CA ILE A 104 15.84 -18.18 7.06
C ILE A 104 14.80 -17.53 7.98
N PRO A 105 14.05 -18.31 8.80
CA PRO A 105 13.00 -17.76 9.66
C PRO A 105 13.53 -16.70 10.64
N ASN A 106 12.70 -15.71 10.95
CA ASN A 106 12.99 -14.61 11.89
C ASN A 106 14.21 -13.75 11.49
N THR A 107 14.47 -13.61 10.19
CA THR A 107 15.53 -12.72 9.66
C THR A 107 14.97 -11.54 8.87
N THR A 108 13.67 -11.29 8.96
CA THR A 108 13.00 -10.25 8.19
C THR A 108 13.41 -8.86 8.67
N ILE A 109 13.82 -8.04 7.71
CA ILE A 109 14.01 -6.59 7.83
C ILE A 109 12.99 -5.93 6.93
N VAL A 110 12.40 -4.84 7.41
CA VAL A 110 11.39 -4.08 6.68
C VAL A 110 12.05 -2.84 6.10
N LEU A 111 11.90 -2.67 4.78
CA LEU A 111 12.27 -1.46 4.06
C LEU A 111 10.97 -0.81 3.56
N SER A 112 10.68 0.37 4.07
CA SER A 112 9.60 1.23 3.58
C SER A 112 10.12 2.05 2.40
N TYR A 113 9.37 2.11 1.30
CA TYR A 113 9.76 2.89 0.12
C TYR A 113 8.58 3.55 -0.57
N THR A 114 8.87 4.59 -1.35
CA THR A 114 7.88 5.26 -2.19
C THR A 114 8.57 6.06 -3.30
N PHE A 115 7.78 6.52 -4.28
CA PHE A 115 8.26 7.38 -5.35
C PHE A 115 7.50 8.70 -5.31
N VAL A 116 8.21 9.82 -5.16
CA VAL A 116 7.60 11.17 -5.16
C VAL A 116 8.06 11.92 -6.40
N GLY A 117 7.18 12.00 -7.41
CA GLY A 117 7.61 12.34 -8.77
C GLY A 117 8.56 11.26 -9.30
N ASP A 118 9.69 11.67 -9.88
CA ASP A 118 10.73 10.77 -10.40
C ASP A 118 11.80 10.42 -9.35
N ASN A 119 11.52 10.62 -8.06
CA ASN A 119 12.50 10.41 -6.99
C ASN A 119 12.15 9.21 -6.13
N PHE A 120 13.09 8.27 -5.99
CA PHE A 120 12.97 7.14 -5.08
C PHE A 120 13.34 7.53 -3.63
N TYR A 121 12.40 7.33 -2.71
CA TYR A 121 12.59 7.51 -1.28
C TYR A 121 12.51 6.18 -0.56
N TYR A 122 13.35 6.01 0.45
CA TYR A 122 13.38 4.78 1.24
C TYR A 122 13.65 5.06 2.72
N LYS A 123 13.34 4.07 3.55
CA LYS A 123 13.58 4.02 4.99
C LYS A 123 13.72 2.56 5.41
N VAL A 124 14.74 2.25 6.20
CA VAL A 124 14.92 0.91 6.79
C VAL A 124 14.39 0.99 8.22
N ASP A 125 13.32 0.26 8.51
CA ASP A 125 12.62 0.35 9.80
C ASP A 125 13.38 -0.33 10.95
N THR A 126 14.57 -0.86 10.66
CA THR A 126 15.52 -1.43 11.62
C THR A 126 16.82 -0.66 11.57
N ASP A 127 17.33 -0.27 12.75
CA ASP A 127 18.65 0.35 12.89
C ASP A 127 19.75 -0.67 12.53
N LEU A 128 20.27 -0.54 11.31
CA LEU A 128 21.33 -1.35 10.75
C LEU A 128 22.52 -0.47 10.41
N THR A 129 23.31 -0.15 11.43
CA THR A 129 24.64 0.46 11.22
C THR A 129 25.51 -0.47 10.36
N ASP A 130 26.22 0.10 9.39
CA ASP A 130 27.11 -0.59 8.43
C ASP A 130 26.45 -1.43 7.33
N TYR A 131 25.22 -1.07 6.93
CA TYR A 131 24.59 -1.61 5.73
C TYR A 131 24.28 -0.52 4.70
N VAL A 132 24.31 -0.90 3.44
CA VAL A 132 23.83 -0.10 2.30
C VAL A 132 22.72 -0.84 1.59
N ILE A 133 21.85 -0.08 0.93
CA ILE A 133 20.86 -0.61 0.01
C ILE A 133 21.45 -0.54 -1.40
N VAL A 134 21.32 -1.63 -2.13
CA VAL A 134 21.73 -1.72 -3.54
C VAL A 134 20.58 -2.19 -4.40
N TYR A 135 20.48 -1.60 -5.58
CA TYR A 135 19.63 -2.09 -6.64
C TYR A 135 20.42 -3.06 -7.51
N TYR A 136 19.88 -4.25 -7.76
CA TYR A 136 20.51 -5.25 -8.59
C TYR A 136 19.72 -5.48 -9.90
N PRO A 137 20.06 -4.78 -11.00
CA PRO A 137 19.39 -4.96 -12.28
C PRO A 137 19.72 -6.32 -12.91
N ASP A 138 18.76 -6.93 -13.61
CA ASP A 138 19.01 -8.08 -14.47
C ASP A 138 19.24 -7.61 -15.91
N LEU A 139 20.49 -7.28 -16.22
CA LEU A 139 20.83 -6.65 -17.51
C LEU A 139 20.84 -7.62 -18.70
N ASP A 140 21.00 -8.92 -18.45
CA ASP A 140 21.26 -9.92 -19.49
C ASP A 140 20.16 -11.01 -19.59
N GLY A 141 19.08 -10.90 -18.81
CA GLY A 141 17.99 -11.88 -18.76
C GLY A 141 18.44 -13.27 -18.31
N ASN A 142 19.64 -13.35 -17.74
CA ASN A 142 20.28 -14.56 -17.28
C ASN A 142 20.94 -14.21 -15.94
N PRO A 143 20.50 -14.80 -14.81
CA PRO A 143 21.09 -14.52 -13.50
C PRO A 143 22.48 -15.19 -13.42
N GLY A 144 23.44 -14.63 -14.15
CA GLY A 144 24.73 -15.21 -14.45
C GLY A 144 25.87 -14.36 -13.92
N SER A 145 26.74 -15.02 -13.14
CA SER A 145 27.76 -14.45 -12.24
C SER A 145 27.20 -13.45 -11.24
N TRP A 146 26.79 -14.00 -10.09
CA TRP A 146 26.52 -13.34 -8.83
C TRP A 146 27.66 -12.39 -8.42
N ASN A 147 27.67 -11.19 -9.00
CA ASN A 147 28.71 -10.21 -8.80
C ASN A 147 28.06 -8.85 -8.57
N ILE A 148 28.36 -8.29 -7.41
CA ILE A 148 27.95 -6.98 -6.93
C ILE A 148 28.36 -5.82 -7.85
N VAL A 149 29.32 -6.05 -8.77
CA VAL A 149 29.79 -5.04 -9.74
C VAL A 149 28.69 -4.46 -10.62
N ASN A 150 27.61 -5.20 -10.88
CA ASN A 150 26.49 -4.72 -11.68
C ASN A 150 25.40 -4.04 -10.82
N ALA A 151 25.55 -4.04 -9.50
CA ALA A 151 24.61 -3.39 -8.60
C ALA A 151 24.89 -1.90 -8.51
N GLU A 152 23.84 -1.13 -8.29
CA GLU A 152 23.90 0.32 -8.12
C GLU A 152 23.61 0.69 -6.66
N LEU A 153 24.40 1.61 -6.11
CA LEU A 153 24.24 2.05 -4.73
C LEU A 153 23.03 2.95 -4.60
N VAL A 154 22.00 2.50 -3.90
CA VAL A 154 20.82 3.32 -3.62
C VAL A 154 21.16 4.37 -2.54
N GLY A 155 21.87 3.92 -1.49
CA GLY A 155 22.34 4.75 -0.38
C GLY A 155 22.57 3.92 0.90
N ASP A 156 22.94 4.60 1.98
CA ASP A 156 23.12 3.97 3.30
C ASP A 156 21.77 3.53 3.90
N ALA A 157 21.77 2.45 4.69
CA ALA A 157 20.62 2.07 5.48
C ALA A 157 20.35 3.15 6.55
N ASN A 158 19.14 3.69 6.56
CA ASN A 158 18.76 4.80 7.43
C ASN A 158 17.34 4.59 7.97
N THR A 159 17.12 4.90 9.25
CA THR A 159 15.80 4.85 9.89
C THR A 159 14.93 6.06 9.56
N GLU A 160 15.50 7.08 8.94
CA GLU A 160 14.79 8.26 8.44
C GLU A 160 14.60 8.16 6.92
N TRP A 161 13.51 8.75 6.43
CA TRP A 161 13.23 8.86 5.00
C TRP A 161 14.38 9.56 4.27
N THR A 162 14.97 8.86 3.32
CA THR A 162 16.16 9.27 2.59
C THR A 162 15.88 9.22 1.08
N LEU A 163 16.27 10.27 0.37
CA LEU A 163 16.28 10.31 -1.09
C LEU A 163 17.45 9.46 -1.60
N SER A 164 17.23 8.59 -2.58
CA SER A 164 18.33 7.84 -3.21
C SER A 164 19.36 8.77 -3.85
N GLU A 165 20.64 8.43 -3.68
CA GLU A 165 21.75 9.24 -4.18
C GLU A 165 22.02 9.07 -5.68
N SER A 166 21.60 7.94 -6.27
CA SER A 166 22.00 7.57 -7.63
C SER A 166 20.87 7.02 -8.49
N ILE A 167 19.72 6.73 -7.90
CA ILE A 167 18.62 6.08 -8.59
C ILE A 167 17.40 6.99 -8.59
N GLU A 168 17.15 7.57 -9.75
CA GLU A 168 15.94 8.35 -10.02
C GLU A 168 14.77 7.38 -10.31
N ILE A 169 14.96 6.40 -11.21
CA ILE A 169 13.89 5.51 -11.69
C ILE A 169 14.23 4.05 -11.44
N LEU A 170 13.23 3.28 -10.97
CA LEU A 170 13.29 1.84 -10.79
C LEU A 170 12.06 1.14 -11.44
N PRO A 171 12.25 -0.02 -12.09
CA PRO A 171 13.54 -0.55 -12.55
C PRO A 171 14.14 0.35 -13.65
N VAL A 172 15.46 0.25 -13.87
CA VAL A 172 16.07 0.96 -15.00
C VAL A 172 15.60 0.35 -16.33
N GLU A 173 15.56 1.13 -17.42
CA GLU A 173 15.05 0.67 -18.73
C GLU A 173 15.74 -0.59 -19.27
N THR A 174 16.98 -0.86 -18.82
CA THR A 174 17.77 -2.01 -19.23
C THR A 174 17.59 -3.25 -18.36
N ASP A 175 16.83 -3.17 -17.27
CA ASP A 175 16.47 -4.33 -16.46
C ASP A 175 15.46 -5.19 -17.23
N TRP A 176 15.74 -6.48 -17.33
CA TRP A 176 14.82 -7.45 -17.92
C TRP A 176 13.60 -7.73 -17.05
N ASN A 177 13.65 -7.40 -15.76
CA ASN A 177 12.49 -7.50 -14.89
C ASN A 177 11.64 -6.23 -15.01
N ASP A 178 10.32 -6.41 -15.09
CA ASP A 178 9.35 -5.29 -15.02
C ASP A 178 9.26 -4.66 -13.61
N ALA A 179 10.12 -5.07 -12.68
CA ALA A 179 10.16 -4.64 -11.29
C ALA A 179 11.58 -4.81 -10.69
N ALA A 180 11.93 -4.00 -9.69
CA ALA A 180 13.30 -3.88 -9.20
C ALA A 180 13.64 -4.81 -8.02
N LYS A 181 14.89 -5.30 -7.97
CA LYS A 181 15.46 -6.07 -6.86
C LYS A 181 16.28 -5.16 -5.96
N LEU A 182 15.92 -5.05 -4.68
CA LEU A 182 16.66 -4.26 -3.70
C LEU A 182 17.23 -5.16 -2.62
N TRP A 183 18.54 -5.11 -2.43
CA TRP A 183 19.25 -5.86 -1.40
C TRP A 183 19.82 -4.94 -0.35
N LEU A 184 19.89 -5.45 0.87
CA LEU A 184 20.59 -4.79 1.95
C LEU A 184 21.86 -5.58 2.26
N ILE A 185 23.00 -4.95 2.04
CA ILE A 185 24.33 -5.58 2.09
C ILE A 185 25.24 -4.82 3.05
N PRO A 186 26.19 -5.48 3.74
CA PRO A 186 27.16 -4.78 4.56
C PRO A 186 27.97 -3.78 3.73
N SER A 187 28.17 -2.56 4.23
CA SER A 187 28.92 -1.51 3.51
C SER A 187 30.36 -1.95 3.19
N ALA A 188 30.94 -2.83 4.01
CA ALA A 188 32.24 -3.45 3.77
C ALA A 188 32.24 -4.42 2.58
N ASP A 189 31.15 -5.16 2.37
CA ASP A 189 31.01 -6.05 1.21
C ASP A 189 30.84 -5.22 -0.07
N TRP A 190 30.06 -4.14 -0.01
CA TRP A 190 29.97 -3.15 -1.09
C TRP A 190 31.33 -2.52 -1.42
N GLY A 191 32.03 -1.96 -0.44
CA GLY A 191 33.31 -1.28 -0.66
C GLY A 191 34.41 -2.18 -1.21
N ASN A 192 34.39 -3.47 -0.85
CA ASN A 192 35.33 -4.46 -1.37
C ASN A 192 34.82 -5.21 -2.61
N GLN A 193 33.57 -4.98 -3.02
CA GLN A 193 32.88 -5.72 -4.08
C GLN A 193 32.93 -7.24 -3.83
N SER A 194 32.69 -7.65 -2.58
CA SER A 194 32.80 -9.04 -2.10
C SER A 194 31.45 -9.76 -2.15
N TRP A 195 31.39 -10.95 -2.74
CA TRP A 195 30.19 -11.79 -2.70
C TRP A 195 30.10 -12.58 -1.39
N ASN A 196 29.22 -12.13 -0.48
CA ASN A 196 28.98 -12.78 0.82
C ASN A 196 27.47 -12.86 1.15
N PRO A 197 26.69 -13.66 0.41
CA PRO A 197 25.24 -13.68 0.50
C PRO A 197 24.71 -14.09 1.89
N SER A 198 25.54 -14.78 2.70
CA SER A 198 25.16 -15.18 4.06
C SER A 198 24.97 -14.00 5.02
N ALA A 199 25.56 -12.84 4.71
CA ALA A 199 25.46 -11.62 5.50
C ALA A 199 24.41 -10.64 4.94
N TRP A 200 23.78 -10.95 3.81
CA TRP A 200 22.91 -10.03 3.07
C TRP A 200 21.44 -10.32 3.33
N TYR A 201 20.60 -9.33 3.08
CA TYR A 201 19.15 -9.47 3.08
C TYR A 201 18.63 -9.21 1.66
N PHE A 202 17.80 -10.12 1.19
CA PHE A 202 17.28 -10.14 -0.18
C PHE A 202 15.78 -9.93 -0.18
N GLU A 203 15.25 -9.29 -1.21
CA GLU A 203 13.81 -9.24 -1.42
C GLU A 203 13.19 -10.62 -1.65
N ASN A 204 11.93 -10.73 -1.27
CA ASN A 204 11.05 -11.83 -1.66
C ASN A 204 10.07 -11.43 -2.76
N ASN A 205 9.72 -10.14 -2.82
CA ASN A 205 8.87 -9.54 -3.84
C ASN A 205 9.66 -8.43 -4.53
N LEU A 206 9.39 -8.19 -5.81
CA LEU A 206 10.05 -7.11 -6.53
C LEU A 206 9.37 -5.77 -6.23
N VAL A 207 10.15 -4.70 -6.26
CA VAL A 207 9.65 -3.32 -6.14
C VAL A 207 8.97 -2.94 -7.45
N THR A 208 7.67 -2.64 -7.37
CA THR A 208 6.87 -2.20 -8.51
C THR A 208 6.66 -0.68 -8.46
N TYR A 209 6.76 -0.03 -9.61
CA TYR A 209 6.44 1.37 -9.77
C TYR A 209 4.92 1.55 -9.92
N GLY A 210 4.33 2.48 -9.17
CA GLY A 210 2.92 2.85 -9.33
C GLY A 210 2.12 2.79 -8.04
N GLU A 211 1.16 3.70 -7.95
CA GLU A 211 0.36 4.08 -6.77
C GLU A 211 -0.65 3.02 -6.31
N ASP A 212 -0.81 1.95 -7.09
CA ASP A 212 -1.80 0.92 -6.86
C ASP A 212 -1.34 -0.03 -5.76
N VAL A 213 -1.87 0.17 -4.56
CA VAL A 213 -1.57 -0.68 -3.41
C VAL A 213 -2.53 -1.85 -3.37
N THR A 214 -1.99 -3.08 -3.32
CA THR A 214 -2.82 -4.28 -3.22
C THR A 214 -2.97 -4.71 -1.76
N ILE A 215 -4.21 -4.87 -1.33
CA ILE A 215 -4.57 -5.40 -0.01
C ILE A 215 -5.24 -6.77 -0.16
N LEU A 216 -4.78 -7.74 0.64
CA LEU A 216 -5.34 -9.10 0.62
C LEU A 216 -6.77 -9.11 1.17
N GLY A 217 -7.52 -10.17 0.84
CA GLY A 217 -8.86 -10.35 1.40
C GLY A 217 -8.83 -10.54 2.92
N ASP A 218 -9.83 -10.00 3.61
CA ASP A 218 -10.00 -10.07 5.06
C ASP A 218 -8.75 -9.63 5.84
N SER A 219 -8.08 -8.55 5.39
CA SER A 219 -6.84 -8.04 5.97
C SER A 219 -6.83 -6.52 6.15
N ASP A 220 -5.90 -6.06 6.98
CA ASP A 220 -5.61 -4.65 7.22
C ASP A 220 -4.25 -4.29 6.65
N LEU A 221 -4.12 -3.07 6.13
CA LEU A 221 -2.87 -2.48 5.69
C LEU A 221 -2.74 -1.07 6.25
N VAL A 222 -1.59 -0.76 6.83
CA VAL A 222 -1.25 0.61 7.24
C VAL A 222 -0.32 1.19 6.19
N ILE A 223 -0.71 2.33 5.64
CA ILE A 223 0.04 3.05 4.60
C ILE A 223 0.47 4.39 5.15
N THR A 224 1.74 4.72 4.99
CA THR A 224 2.30 5.99 5.45
C THR A 224 2.47 6.94 4.26
N PRO A 225 1.74 8.06 4.20
CA PRO A 225 1.96 9.04 3.14
C PRO A 225 3.27 9.81 3.36
N LEU A 226 3.93 10.16 2.25
CA LEU A 226 5.09 11.03 2.21
C LEU A 226 4.74 12.27 1.38
N TYR A 227 4.96 13.45 1.96
CA TYR A 227 4.65 14.73 1.34
C TYR A 227 5.94 15.46 1.00
N LYS A 228 6.10 15.84 -0.26
CA LYS A 228 7.20 16.72 -0.69
C LYS A 228 6.64 18.09 -1.02
N VAL A 229 7.17 19.08 -0.32
CA VAL A 229 6.75 20.47 -0.44
C VAL A 229 7.37 21.08 -1.69
N GLY A 230 6.51 21.58 -2.58
CA GLY A 230 6.90 22.23 -3.82
C GLY A 230 7.67 23.53 -3.62
N ALA A 231 8.27 24.00 -4.70
CA ALA A 231 9.10 25.20 -4.67
C ALA A 231 8.27 26.44 -4.27
N TYR A 232 8.87 27.33 -3.48
CA TYR A 232 8.26 28.59 -3.04
C TYR A 232 6.99 28.46 -2.16
N VAL A 233 6.67 27.25 -1.67
CA VAL A 233 5.63 27.07 -0.64
C VAL A 233 6.20 27.42 0.73
N ASN A 234 5.47 28.26 1.46
CA ASN A 234 5.79 28.59 2.85
C ASN A 234 4.50 28.89 3.60
N GLY A 235 4.27 28.18 4.71
CA GLY A 235 3.07 28.35 5.53
C GLY A 235 2.48 27.02 5.97
N THR A 236 1.21 27.05 6.34
CA THR A 236 0.48 25.87 6.79
C THR A 236 -0.23 25.18 5.63
N CYS A 237 0.03 23.89 5.45
CA CYS A 237 -0.64 23.07 4.44
C CYS A 237 -1.47 21.96 5.07
N THR A 238 -2.61 21.68 4.46
CA THR A 238 -3.48 20.57 4.83
C THR A 238 -3.71 19.73 3.59
N VAL A 239 -3.47 18.43 3.74
CA VAL A 239 -3.64 17.45 2.68
C VAL A 239 -4.81 16.53 3.02
N THR A 240 -5.74 16.35 2.08
CA THR A 240 -6.87 15.43 2.24
C THR A 240 -6.72 14.26 1.28
N THR A 241 -6.69 13.04 1.81
CA THR A 241 -6.62 11.80 1.04
C THR A 241 -8.01 11.16 0.94
N THR A 242 -8.38 10.75 -0.26
CA THR A 242 -9.51 9.86 -0.53
C THR A 242 -8.97 8.49 -0.95
N VAL A 243 -9.57 7.43 -0.41
CA VAL A 243 -9.21 6.04 -0.68
C VAL A 243 -10.38 5.38 -1.40
N ALA A 244 -10.12 4.71 -2.53
CA ALA A 244 -11.13 4.08 -3.37
C ALA A 244 -10.77 2.64 -3.75
#